data_AF-A0A3C1GAP1-F1
#
_entry.id   AF-A0A3C1GAP1-F1
#
_cell.length_a   1.000
_cell.length_b   1.000
_cell.length_c   1.000
_cell.angle_alpha   90.00
_cell.angle_beta   90.00
_cell.angle_gamma   90.00
#
_symmetry.space_group_name_H-M   'P 1'
#
loop_
_entity.id
_entity.type
_entity.pdbx_description
1 polymer ?
#
loop_
_entity_poly.entity_id
_entity_poly.type
_entity_poly.pdbx_seq_one_letter_code
_entity_poly.pdbx_strand_id
1 'polypeptide(L)' 'MADSEWELLTVRGLAGTDERAAEFVGTFVIHRKGSAEPVESITVRVKRSVLEEVAATLKRLLARSTPFAPPPR' A
#
# COMPACT_ATOMS: atom_id res chain seq x y z
N MET A 1 -12.50 -17.60 -13.38
CA MET A 1 -12.97 -16.56 -12.44
C MET A 1 -12.36 -15.27 -12.93
N ALA A 2 -13.12 -14.19 -13.12
CA ALA A 2 -12.51 -12.92 -13.49
C ALA A 2 -11.64 -12.48 -12.30
N ASP A 3 -10.32 -12.47 -12.47
CA ASP A 3 -9.39 -11.96 -11.47
C ASP A 3 -9.78 -10.51 -11.20
N SER A 4 -10.43 -10.29 -10.07
CA SER A 4 -10.81 -8.94 -9.66
C SER A 4 -9.53 -8.24 -9.23
N GLU A 5 -9.04 -7.34 -10.08
CA GLU A 5 -7.87 -6.52 -9.79
C GLU A 5 -8.29 -5.39 -8.83
N TRP A 6 -7.54 -5.26 -7.72
CA TRP A 6 -7.78 -4.26 -6.69
C TRP A 6 -6.69 -3.21 -6.71
N GLU A 7 -7.06 -1.94 -6.52
CA GLU A 7 -6.10 -0.85 -6.38
C GLU A 7 -5.95 -0.46 -4.91
N LEU A 8 -4.71 -0.34 -4.46
CA LEU A 8 -4.39 0.25 -3.16
C LEU A 8 -4.35 1.77 -3.31
N LEU A 9 -5.31 2.45 -2.70
CA LEU A 9 -5.43 3.90 -2.79
C LEU A 9 -4.58 4.60 -1.74
N THR A 10 -4.65 4.11 -0.49
CA THR A 10 -3.88 4.69 0.61
C THR A 10 -3.71 3.70 1.76
N VAL A 11 -2.65 3.92 2.54
CA VAL A 11 -2.41 3.25 3.82
C VAL A 11 -2.60 4.27 4.93
N ARG A 12 -3.53 4.01 5.84
CA ARG A 12 -3.88 4.92 6.95
C ARG A 12 -3.45 4.34 8.28
N GLY A 13 -2.76 5.16 9.08
CA GLY A 13 -2.48 4.88 10.49
C GLY A 13 -1.66 3.62 10.75
N LEU A 14 -0.80 3.21 9.80
CA LEU A 14 0.09 2.07 10.01
C LEU A 14 1.14 2.45 11.07
N ALA A 15 0.99 1.90 12.28
CA ALA A 15 1.82 2.22 13.42
C ALA A 15 2.10 0.99 14.28
N GLY A 16 3.23 1.01 14.99
CA GLY A 16 3.56 0.06 16.05
C GLY A 16 3.06 0.59 17.39
N THR A 17 3.05 -0.28 18.41
CA THR A 17 2.71 0.12 19.78
C THR A 17 3.83 0.92 20.46
N ASP A 18 5.07 0.70 20.04
CA ASP A 18 6.30 1.32 20.56
C ASP A 18 7.48 1.11 19.59
N GLU A 19 8.68 1.58 19.96
CA GLU A 19 9.90 1.51 19.14
C GLU A 19 10.40 0.08 18.88
N ARG A 20 10.08 -0.86 19.76
CA ARG A 20 10.46 -2.28 19.70
C ARG A 20 9.34 -3.16 19.14
N ALA A 21 8.26 -2.57 18.62
CA ALA A 21 7.12 -3.30 18.08
C ALA A 21 7.56 -4.31 17.00
N ALA A 22 7.11 -5.55 17.18
CA ALA A 22 7.29 -6.65 16.22
C ALA A 22 6.16 -6.71 15.18
N GLU A 23 5.03 -6.05 15.47
CA GLU A 23 3.84 -5.99 14.63
C GLU A 23 3.29 -4.56 14.57
N PHE A 24 2.72 -4.23 13.42
CA PHE A 24 2.18 -2.91 13.11
C PHE A 24 0.75 -3.07 12.64
N VAL A 25 -0.13 -2.19 13.08
CA VAL A 25 -1.55 -2.22 12.72
C VAL A 25 -1.89 -0.95 11.95
N GLY A 26 -2.69 -1.08 10.90
CA GLY A 26 -3.15 0.03 10.08
C GLY A 26 -4.38 -0.34 9.27
N THR A 27 -4.77 0.53 8.35
CA THR A 27 -5.88 0.29 7.44
C THR A 27 -5.42 0.46 6.00
N PHE A 28 -5.69 -0.53 5.16
CA PHE A 28 -5.56 -0.40 3.71
C PHE A 28 -6.89 0.01 3.12
N VAL A 29 -6.84 1.05 2.30
CA VAL A 29 -7.99 1.62 1.62
C VAL A 29 -7.86 1.19 0.17
N ILE A 30 -8.76 0.32 -0.28
CA ILE A 30 -8.68 -0.33 -1.59
C ILE A 30 -9.96 -0.11 -2.38
N HIS A 31 -9.88 -0.25 -3.70
CA HIS A 31 -11.07 -0.31 -4.55
C HIS A 31 -10.93 -1.41 -5.60
N ARG A 32 -12.03 -1.79 -6.24
CA ARG A 32 -11.95 -2.58 -7.47
C ARG A 32 -11.59 -1.66 -8.63
N LYS A 33 -10.62 -2.07 -9.44
CA LYS A 33 -10.16 -1.32 -10.60
C LYS A 33 -11.33 -0.92 -11.50
N GLY A 34 -11.46 0.39 -11.76
CA GLY A 34 -12.52 0.95 -12.61
C GLY A 34 -13.91 1.00 -11.97
N SER A 35 -14.05 0.70 -10.68
CA SER A 35 -15.34 0.75 -9.98
C SER A 35 -15.69 2.14 -9.45
N ALA A 36 -16.96 2.52 -9.60
CA ALA A 36 -17.55 3.73 -9.00
C ALA A 36 -18.16 3.46 -7.60
N GLU A 37 -18.10 2.20 -7.13
CA GLU A 37 -18.60 1.76 -5.82
C GLU A 37 -17.74 2.33 -4.67
N PRO A 38 -18.25 2.34 -3.42
CA PRO A 38 -17.55 2.93 -2.29
C PRO A 38 -16.25 2.18 -1.97
N VAL A 39 -15.27 2.97 -1.55
CA VAL A 39 -13.94 2.53 -1.14
C VAL A 39 -14.03 1.52 0.01
N GLU A 40 -13.39 0.35 -0.16
CA GLU A 40 -13.29 -0.67 0.88
C GLU A 40 -12.11 -0.39 1.80
N SER A 41 -12.29 -0.64 3.10
CA SER A 41 -11.25 -0.44 4.12
C SER A 41 -11.01 -1.74 4.87
N ILE A 42 -9.76 -2.21 4.88
CA ILE A 42 -9.36 -3.45 5.54
C ILE A 42 -8.33 -3.13 6.63
N THR A 43 -8.62 -3.54 7.86
CA THR A 43 -7.63 -3.51 8.93
C THR A 43 -6.56 -4.57 8.68
N VAL A 44 -5.31 -4.14 8.67
CA VAL A 44 -4.15 -5.01 8.44
C VAL A 44 -3.26 -5.05 9.68
N ARG A 45 -2.67 -6.21 9.91
CA ARG A 45 -1.58 -6.41 10.86
C ARG A 45 -0.38 -6.95 10.11
N VAL A 46 0.75 -6.27 10.22
CA VAL A 46 1.96 -6.56 9.44
C VAL A 46 3.13 -6.76 10.38
N LYS A 47 3.89 -7.84 10.19
CA LYS A 47 5.13 -8.10 10.94
C LYS A 47 6.23 -7.13 10.52
N ARG A 48 7.11 -6.77 11.45
CA ARG A 48 8.28 -5.91 11.19
C ARG A 48 9.10 -6.36 10.00
N SER A 49 9.45 -7.65 9.96
CA SER A 49 10.26 -8.23 8.88
C SER A 49 9.63 -8.05 7.50
N VAL A 50 8.31 -8.12 7.41
CA VAL A 50 7.57 -7.90 6.16
C VAL A 50 7.61 -6.42 5.76
N LEU A 51 7.49 -5.49 6.72
CA LEU A 51 7.64 -4.06 6.41
C LEU A 51 9.05 -3.72 5.93
N GLU A 52 10.08 -4.32 6.53
CA GLU A 52 11.48 -4.14 6.11
C GLU A 52 11.70 -4.64 4.67
N GLU A 53 11.14 -5.81 4.33
CA GLU A 53 11.17 -6.37 2.98
C GLU A 53 10.44 -5.48 1.97
N VAL A 54 9.22 -5.05 2.30
CA VAL A 54 8.42 -4.15 1.45
C VAL A 54 9.15 -2.83 1.24
N ALA A 55 9.71 -2.22 2.28
CA ALA A 55 10.46 -0.97 2.18
C ALA A 55 11.66 -1.11 1.23
N ALA A 56 12.43 -2.20 1.35
CA ALA A 56 13.56 -2.47 0.46
C ALA A 56 13.11 -2.65 -1.00
N THR A 57 12.00 -3.34 -1.22
CA THR A 57 11.44 -3.58 -2.55
C THR A 57 10.90 -2.30 -3.19
N LEU A 58 10.12 -1.51 -2.45
CA LEU A 58 9.58 -0.23 -2.92
C LEU A 58 10.71 0.75 -3.25
N LYS A 59 11.74 0.86 -2.40
CA LYS A 59 12.90 1.72 -2.67
C LYS A 59 13.58 1.36 -3.99
N ARG A 60 13.81 0.07 -4.26
CA ARG A 60 14.41 -0.40 -5.52
C ARG A 60 13.51 -0.15 -6.73
N LEU A 61 12.21 -0.35 -6.57
CA LEU A 61 11.24 -0.14 -7.64
C LEU A 61 11.18 1.34 -8.02
N LEU A 62 11.02 2.22 -7.03
CA LEU A 62 10.91 3.66 -7.23
C LEU A 62 12.19 4.27 -7.82
N ALA A 63 13.37 3.79 -7.41
CA ALA A 63 14.64 4.24 -7.97
C ALA A 63 14.79 3.95 -9.48
N ARG A 64 14.05 2.96 -10.01
CA ARG A 64 14.06 2.59 -11.44
C ARG A 64 12.84 3.09 -12.20
N SER A 65 11.82 3.62 -11.50
CA SER A 65 10.64 4.16 -12.15
C SER A 65 10.88 5.59 -12.59
N THR A 66 10.48 5.93 -13.81
CA THR A 66 10.42 7.33 -14.23
C THR A 66 9.23 7.99 -13.53
N PRO A 67 9.42 9.14 -12.87
CA PRO A 67 8.30 9.94 -12.37
C PRO A 67 7.31 10.23 -13.51
N PHE A 68 6.02 10.14 -13.23
CA PHE A 68 5.02 10.54 -14.21
C PHE A 68 5.17 12.03 -14.50
N ALA A 69 5.56 12.37 -15.73
CA ALA A 69 5.54 13.72 -16.26
C ALA A 69 4.32 13.85 -17.18
N PRO A 70 3.33 14.70 -16.87
CA PRO A 70 2.24 14.94 -17.80
C PRO A 70 2.77 15.52 -19.11
N PRO A 71 2.18 15.17 -20.27
CA PRO A 71 2.62 15.69 -21.56
C PRO A 71 2.53 17.24 -21.60
N PRO A 72 3.44 17.93 -22.31
CA PRO A 72 3.36 19.37 -22.48
C PRO A 72 2.04 19.73 -23.18
N ARG A 73 1.38 20.80 -22.69
CA ARG A 73 0.13 21.34 -23.23
C ARG A 73 0.36 22.07 -24.55
#